data_AF-A0A5K1FUV1-F1
#
_entry.id   AF-A0A5K1FUV1-F1
#
_cell.length_a   1.000
_cell.length_b   1.000
_cell.length_c   1.000
_cell.angle_alpha   90.00
_cell.angle_beta   90.00
_cell.angle_gamma   90.00
#
_symmetry.space_group_name_H-M   'P 1'
#
loop_
_entity.id
_entity.type
_entity.pdbx_description
1 polymer ?
#
loop_
_entity_poly.entity_id
_entity_poly.type
_entity_poly.pdbx_seq_one_letter_code
_entity_poly.pdbx_strand_id
1 'polypeptide(L)' 'DTLYLHFGKQYLRDCYIEGSVDFIFGNSTALLEHCHIHCKSPGFITAQSRKSPQELTGYVFL' A
#
# COMPACT_ATOMS: atom_id res chain seq x y z
N ASP A 1 -1.51 -9.22 7.08
CA ASP A 1 -0.36 -8.71 6.31
C ASP A 1 -0.35 -9.35 4.93
N THR A 2 -0.86 -8.66 3.91
CA THR A 2 -0.98 -9.22 2.54
C THR A 2 0.12 -8.70 1.63
N LEU A 3 0.27 -7.37 1.53
CA LEU A 3 1.20 -6.71 0.62
C LEU A 3 2.18 -5.82 1.41
N TYR A 4 3.41 -6.32 1.56
CA TYR A 4 4.48 -5.58 2.23
C TYR A 4 5.28 -4.73 1.24
N LEU A 5 4.85 -3.49 1.06
CA LEU A 5 5.54 -2.45 0.30
C LEU A 5 6.73 -1.89 1.12
N HIS A 6 7.73 -2.74 1.36
CA HIS A 6 8.81 -2.51 2.32
C HIS A 6 9.67 -1.28 2.01
N PHE A 7 10.34 -1.24 0.84
CA PHE A 7 11.21 -0.15 0.42
C PHE A 7 11.27 -0.01 -1.11
N GLY A 8 11.95 1.03 -1.61
CA GLY A 8 12.19 1.26 -3.02
C GLY A 8 11.02 1.92 -3.75
N LYS A 9 11.07 1.90 -5.09
CA LYS A 9 9.98 2.36 -5.97
C LYS A 9 9.24 1.15 -6.51
N GLN A 10 7.93 1.11 -6.32
CA GLN A 10 7.10 -0.01 -6.72
C GLN A 10 5.91 0.50 -7.55
N TYR A 11 5.60 -0.20 -8.63
CA TYR A 11 4.47 0.11 -9.50
C TYR A 11 3.64 -1.15 -9.68
N LEU A 12 2.40 -1.09 -9.20
CA LEU A 12 1.42 -2.16 -9.33
C LEU A 12 0.33 -1.65 -10.27
N ARG A 13 0.02 -2.43 -11.31
CA ARG A 13 -0.95 -2.07 -12.34
C ARG A 13 -1.89 -3.22 -12.58
N ASP A 14 -3.19 -2.94 -12.75
CA ASP A 14 -4.20 -3.94 -13.12
C ASP A 14 -4.22 -5.14 -12.14
N CYS A 15 -4.02 -4.87 -10.84
CA CYS A 15 -3.91 -5.90 -9.78
C CYS A 15 -5.18 -6.00 -8.94
N TYR A 16 -5.44 -7.18 -8.38
CA TYR A 16 -6.42 -7.38 -7.31
C TYR A 16 -5.71 -7.60 -5.98
N ILE A 17 -6.05 -6.81 -4.96
CA ILE A 17 -5.44 -6.85 -3.63
C ILE A 17 -6.54 -6.94 -2.59
N GLU A 18 -6.48 -7.94 -1.71
CA GLU A 18 -7.48 -8.15 -0.67
C GLU A 18 -6.90 -8.37 0.74
N GLY A 19 -7.64 -7.96 1.75
CA GLY A 19 -7.27 -8.17 3.15
C GLY A 19 -8.25 -7.55 4.13
N SER A 20 -7.86 -7.49 5.40
CA SER A 20 -8.70 -7.01 6.50
C SER A 20 -8.05 -5.84 7.24
N VAL A 21 -6.95 -6.10 7.96
CA VAL A 21 -6.24 -5.11 8.78
C VAL A 21 -4.86 -4.88 8.18
N ASP A 22 -4.51 -3.60 7.98
CA ASP A 22 -3.21 -3.09 7.55
C ASP A 22 -2.61 -3.88 6.39
N PHE A 23 -3.46 -4.28 5.43
CA PHE A 23 -3.09 -5.30 4.47
C PHE A 23 -2.22 -4.77 3.32
N ILE A 24 -2.06 -3.46 3.20
CA ILE A 24 -1.04 -2.78 2.38
C ILE A 24 -0.16 -1.93 3.32
N PHE A 25 1.09 -2.31 3.54
CA PHE A 25 1.90 -1.72 4.60
C PHE A 25 3.39 -1.58 4.23
N GLY A 26 4.13 -0.76 4.99
CA GLY A 26 5.57 -0.51 4.79
C GLY A 26 5.94 0.94 4.44
N ASN A 27 7.14 1.15 3.87
CA ASN A 27 7.71 2.48 3.61
C ASN A 27 8.26 2.67 2.19
N SER A 28 7.67 2.07 1.16
CA SER A 28 8.07 2.33 -0.23
C SER A 28 7.46 3.63 -0.78
N THR A 29 7.99 4.10 -1.91
CA THR A 29 7.27 4.97 -2.85
C THR A 29 6.51 4.06 -3.82
N ALA A 30 5.19 3.96 -3.69
CA ALA A 30 4.38 3.07 -4.53
C ALA A 30 3.28 3.78 -5.29
N LEU A 31 3.11 3.39 -6.54
CA LEU A 31 1.94 3.70 -7.35
C LEU A 31 1.13 2.43 -7.56
N LEU A 32 -0.15 2.47 -7.20
CA LEU A 32 -1.14 1.44 -7.47
C LEU A 32 -2.12 2.03 -8.49
N GLU A 33 -2.00 1.65 -9.76
CA GLU A 33 -2.79 2.17 -10.86
C GLU A 33 -3.78 1.12 -11.37
N HIS A 34 -5.05 1.47 -11.49
CA HIS A 34 -6.10 0.54 -11.94
C HIS A 34 -6.17 -0.73 -11.08
N CYS A 35 -5.90 -0.60 -9.78
CA CYS A 35 -5.96 -1.74 -8.85
C CYS A 35 -7.35 -1.85 -8.22
N HIS A 36 -7.85 -3.08 -8.10
CA HIS A 36 -9.03 -3.38 -7.28
C HIS A 36 -8.59 -3.69 -5.84
N ILE A 37 -9.06 -2.88 -4.89
CA ILE A 37 -8.77 -3.05 -3.46
C ILE A 37 -10.02 -3.57 -2.74
N HIS A 38 -9.96 -4.80 -2.22
CA HIS A 38 -11.10 -5.48 -1.59
C HIS A 38 -10.90 -5.69 -0.08
N CYS A 39 -11.78 -5.08 0.73
CA CYS A 39 -11.80 -5.28 2.18
C CYS A 39 -12.66 -6.51 2.55
N LYS A 40 -12.05 -7.55 3.09
CA LYS A 40 -12.71 -8.81 3.49
C LYS A 40 -13.53 -8.69 4.77
N SER A 41 -13.19 -7.73 5.64
CA SER A 41 -13.84 -7.48 6.93
C SER A 41 -13.50 -6.06 7.41
N PRO A 42 -14.11 -5.55 8.50
CA PRO A 42 -13.71 -4.28 9.09
C PRO A 42 -12.21 -4.22 9.42
N GLY A 43 -11.59 -3.07 9.17
CA GLY A 43 -10.17 -2.82 9.38
C GLY A 43 -9.69 -1.61 8.59
N PHE A 44 -8.38 -1.54 8.34
CA PHE A 44 -7.73 -0.46 7.60
C PHE A 44 -7.02 -1.02 6.37
N ILE A 45 -7.06 -0.27 5.26
CA ILE A 45 -6.39 -0.66 4.01
C ILE A 45 -4.88 -0.50 4.15
N THR A 46 -4.43 0.64 4.68
CA THR A 46 -3.01 1.03 4.67
C THR A 46 -2.43 1.24 6.06
N ALA A 47 -1.22 0.73 6.29
CA ALA A 47 -0.34 1.13 7.39
C ALA A 47 1.01 1.61 6.83
N GLN A 48 1.02 2.85 6.33
CA GLN A 48 2.21 3.47 5.75
C GLN A 48 3.14 3.94 6.88
N SER A 49 4.43 3.61 6.80
CA SER A 49 5.37 3.78 7.91
C SER A 49 6.45 4.85 7.66
N ARG A 50 6.09 5.97 7.02
CA ARG A 50 6.96 7.14 6.84
C ARG A 50 7.31 7.73 8.19
N LYS A 51 8.60 7.83 8.50
CA LYS A 51 9.08 8.26 9.83
C LYS A 51 9.51 9.71 9.89
N SER A 52 9.78 10.35 8.75
CA SER A 52 10.18 11.76 8.71
C SER A 52 9.61 12.49 7.50
N PRO A 53 9.44 13.82 7.56
CA PRO A 53 9.05 14.62 6.40
C PRO A 53 10.07 14.59 5.24
N GLN A 54 11.31 14.19 5.49
CA GLN A 54 12.38 14.10 4.48
C GLN A 54 12.30 12.82 3.65
N GLU A 55 11.57 11.80 4.12
CA GLU A 55 11.34 10.58 3.35
C GLU A 55 10.35 10.85 2.21
N LEU A 56 10.80 10.59 0.97
CA LEU A 56 10.00 10.75 -0.26
C LEU A 56 9.13 9.52 -0.55
N THR A 57 8.68 8.85 0.50
CA THR A 57 7.90 7.61 0.47
C THR A 57 6.42 7.91 0.65
N GLY A 58 5.58 6.98 0.22
CA GLY A 58 4.14 7.14 0.21
C GLY A 58 3.48 6.27 -0.84
N TYR A 59 2.18 6.07 -0.68
CA TYR A 59 1.36 5.30 -1.61
C TYR A 59 0.43 6.25 -2.35
N VAL A 60 0.37 6.09 -3.66
CA VAL A 60 -0.59 6.78 -4.52
C VAL A 60 -1.47 5.72 -5.17
N PHE A 61 -2.78 5.94 -5.13
CA PHE A 61 -3.78 5.07 -5.76
C PHE A 61 -4.44 5.87 -6.88
N LEU A 62 -4.39 5.35 -8.12
CA LEU A 62 -4.95 5.95 -9.33
C LEU A 62 -5.93 5.00 -10.02
#